data_AF-A0A1C4ZVH1-F1
#
_entry.id   AF-A0A1C4ZVH1-F1
#
_cell.length_a   1.000
_cell.length_b   1.000
_cell.length_c   1.000
_cell.angle_alpha   90.00
_cell.angle_beta   90.00
_cell.angle_gamma   90.00
#
_symmetry.space_group_name_H-M   'P 1'
#
loop_
_entity.id
_entity.type
_entity.pdbx_description
1 polymer ?
#
loop_
_entity_poly.entity_id
_entity_poly.type
_entity_poly.pdbx_seq_one_letter_code
_entity_poly.pdbx_strand_id
1 'polypeptide(L)'
;MSEHRSGVPRHVHIGPDGDPGALPPFPPLPAKPAPPLPPPPPPPPPPPGGGRAGRMRRGDVRAALLALLHEQPRNGYQLIQAVAERSGGRWRPSPGSVYPALAQLEEEGLVGVTGTGTDRRCHLTEAGHAFVAAHEDRVNEPWQAVDRLLPDRVTEVRRALDGLASAVTQVTATGNDEQLTRAGRVLDAARRDLYRILADDDTPAGS
;
A
#
# COMPACT_ATOMS: atom_id res chain seq x y z
N MET A 1 -80.86 36.00 -8.90
CA MET A 1 -81.26 36.68 -10.15
C MET A 1 -80.00 36.88 -10.97
N SER A 2 -79.85 36.08 -12.03
CA SER A 2 -78.69 36.06 -12.93
C SER A 2 -79.22 36.09 -14.37
N GLU A 3 -78.70 37.00 -15.20
CA GLU A 3 -78.78 36.99 -16.67
C GLU A 3 -77.41 37.49 -17.16
N HIS A 4 -76.53 36.70 -17.80
CA HIS A 4 -76.54 36.19 -19.18
C HIS A 4 -76.61 37.27 -20.28
N ARG A 5 -75.42 37.75 -20.68
CA ARG A 5 -75.08 38.32 -22.00
C ARG A 5 -73.91 37.47 -22.54
N SER A 6 -73.64 37.27 -23.82
CA SER A 6 -74.26 37.49 -25.13
C SER A 6 -73.25 36.85 -26.10
N GLY A 7 -73.70 36.22 -27.18
CA GLY A 7 -72.87 35.35 -28.03
C GLY A 7 -72.29 35.99 -29.30
N VAL A 8 -71.24 35.31 -29.81
CA VAL A 8 -70.80 35.07 -31.23
C VAL A 8 -70.53 36.28 -32.16
N PRO A 9 -69.83 36.15 -33.31
CA PRO A 9 -69.07 35.01 -33.86
C PRO A 9 -67.71 35.37 -34.49
N ARG A 10 -66.87 34.39 -34.85
CA ARG A 10 -66.05 34.41 -36.10
C ARG A 10 -65.80 33.00 -36.66
N HIS A 11 -66.19 32.83 -37.92
CA HIS A 11 -65.83 31.73 -38.83
C HIS A 11 -64.31 31.62 -39.01
N VAL A 12 -63.79 30.39 -39.10
CA VAL A 12 -62.54 30.10 -39.79
C VAL A 12 -62.77 28.94 -40.76
N HIS A 13 -62.21 29.17 -41.94
CA HIS A 13 -62.29 28.47 -43.22
C HIS A 13 -61.69 27.05 -43.15
N ILE A 14 -62.41 26.05 -43.65
CA ILE A 14 -61.89 24.71 -43.93
C ILE A 14 -61.30 24.74 -45.34
N GLY A 15 -60.00 24.46 -45.46
CA GLY A 15 -59.34 24.18 -46.73
C GLY A 15 -59.29 22.66 -46.99
N PRO A 16 -59.37 22.20 -48.26
CA PRO A 16 -59.19 20.80 -48.62
C PRO A 16 -57.69 20.48 -48.74
N ASP A 17 -57.34 19.19 -48.59
CA ASP A 17 -56.01 18.55 -48.72
C ASP A 17 -55.19 18.38 -47.42
N GLY A 18 -55.26 17.17 -46.85
CA GLY A 18 -54.43 16.71 -45.74
C GLY A 18 -54.76 15.27 -45.31
N ASP A 19 -53.95 14.33 -45.77
CA ASP A 19 -54.00 12.86 -45.62
C ASP A 19 -54.32 12.31 -44.20
N PRO A 20 -55.38 11.50 -44.01
CA PRO A 20 -55.68 10.86 -42.72
C PRO A 20 -54.93 9.52 -42.58
N GLY A 21 -53.64 9.55 -42.22
CA GLY A 21 -52.86 8.30 -42.18
C GLY A 21 -51.61 8.20 -41.28
N ALA A 22 -51.18 9.26 -40.58
CA ALA A 22 -49.93 9.21 -39.81
C ALA A 22 -50.15 9.36 -38.30
N LEU A 23 -50.00 8.25 -37.54
CA LEU A 23 -49.84 8.30 -36.08
C LEU A 23 -48.46 8.89 -35.73
N PRO A 24 -48.34 9.78 -34.73
CA PRO A 24 -47.05 10.30 -34.30
C PRO A 24 -46.20 9.21 -33.63
N PRO A 25 -44.85 9.28 -33.72
CA PRO A 25 -43.96 8.31 -33.07
C PRO A 25 -44.06 8.40 -31.54
N PHE A 26 -44.03 7.23 -30.88
CA PHE A 26 -44.02 7.12 -29.42
C PHE A 26 -42.74 7.72 -28.81
N PRO A 27 -42.82 8.39 -27.64
CA PRO A 27 -41.65 8.84 -26.91
C PRO A 27 -40.88 7.66 -26.30
N PRO A 28 -39.55 7.76 -26.13
CA PRO A 28 -38.75 6.72 -25.47
C PRO A 28 -39.12 6.60 -23.98
N LEU A 29 -39.18 5.36 -23.49
CA LEU A 29 -39.44 5.08 -22.07
C LEU A 29 -38.26 5.52 -21.18
N PRO A 30 -38.51 5.94 -19.93
CA PRO A 30 -37.45 6.29 -18.99
C PRO A 30 -36.64 5.04 -18.58
N ALA A 31 -35.32 5.14 -18.66
CA ALA A 31 -34.42 4.11 -18.17
C ALA A 31 -34.52 4.00 -16.63
N LYS A 32 -34.78 2.80 -16.11
CA LYS A 32 -34.74 2.54 -14.67
C LYS A 32 -33.29 2.66 -14.16
N PRO A 33 -33.04 3.35 -13.03
CA PRO A 33 -31.71 3.42 -12.44
C PRO A 33 -31.25 2.03 -11.98
N ALA A 34 -29.98 1.72 -12.20
CA ALA A 34 -29.36 0.47 -11.76
C ALA A 34 -29.37 0.38 -10.22
N PRO A 35 -29.54 -0.82 -9.63
CA PRO A 35 -29.47 -1.00 -8.19
C PRO A 35 -28.06 -0.67 -7.65
N PRO A 36 -27.95 -0.17 -6.40
CA PRO A 36 -26.66 0.12 -5.79
C PRO A 36 -25.84 -1.17 -5.62
N LEU A 37 -24.52 -1.05 -5.82
CA LEU A 37 -23.59 -2.15 -5.60
C LEU A 37 -23.60 -2.58 -4.13
N PRO A 38 -23.43 -3.89 -3.84
CA PRO A 38 -23.30 -4.36 -2.46
C PRO A 38 -22.03 -3.81 -1.79
N PRO A 39 -22.03 -3.63 -0.46
CA PRO A 39 -20.83 -3.19 0.26
C PRO A 39 -19.69 -4.22 0.12
N PRO A 40 -18.42 -3.78 0.12
CA PRO A 40 -17.30 -4.69 0.07
C PRO A 40 -17.27 -5.60 1.32
N PRO A 41 -16.74 -6.83 1.20
CA PRO A 41 -16.59 -7.71 2.35
C PRO A 41 -15.66 -7.09 3.40
N PRO A 42 -15.87 -7.40 4.70
CA PRO A 42 -14.96 -6.95 5.75
C PRO A 42 -13.56 -7.52 5.53
N PRO A 43 -12.50 -6.81 5.94
CA PRO A 43 -11.13 -7.32 5.85
C PRO A 43 -10.99 -8.60 6.68
N PRO A 44 -10.09 -9.53 6.27
CA PRO A 44 -9.84 -10.75 7.03
C PRO A 44 -9.36 -10.41 8.45
N PRO A 45 -9.72 -11.24 9.45
CA PRO A 45 -9.21 -11.06 10.81
C PRO A 45 -7.68 -11.12 10.80
N PRO A 46 -7.00 -10.32 11.65
CA PRO A 46 -5.57 -10.41 11.79
C PRO A 46 -5.16 -11.84 12.23
N PRO A 47 -4.00 -12.34 11.78
CA PRO A 47 -3.54 -13.66 12.16
C PRO A 47 -3.44 -13.80 13.68
N PRO A 48 -3.88 -14.93 14.28
CA PRO A 48 -3.74 -15.19 15.70
C PRO A 48 -2.27 -15.41 16.04
N GLY A 49 -1.57 -14.34 16.41
CA GLY A 49 -0.14 -14.40 16.73
C GLY A 49 0.50 -13.09 17.18
N GLY A 50 -0.27 -12.03 17.45
CA GLY A 50 0.23 -10.75 17.97
C GLY A 50 0.58 -10.81 19.47
N GLY A 51 1.37 -11.79 19.89
CA GLY A 51 1.87 -11.89 21.25
C GLY A 51 2.88 -10.79 21.54
N ARG A 52 2.44 -9.73 22.23
CA ARG A 52 3.26 -8.82 23.06
C ARG A 52 4.58 -8.35 22.42
N ALA A 53 4.55 -7.81 21.21
CA ALA A 53 5.51 -6.75 20.91
C ALA A 53 5.16 -5.57 21.84
N GLY A 54 6.06 -5.19 22.74
CA GLY A 54 5.89 -4.00 23.58
C GLY A 54 5.42 -2.85 22.70
N ARG A 55 4.40 -2.09 23.12
CA ARG A 55 3.78 -1.05 22.28
C ARG A 55 4.87 -0.17 21.67
N MET A 56 5.17 -0.37 20.39
CA MET A 56 6.04 0.53 19.63
C MET A 56 5.46 1.94 19.75
N ARG A 57 6.33 2.88 20.07
CA ARG A 57 5.97 4.27 20.34
C ARG A 57 5.66 4.97 19.03
N ARG A 58 4.96 6.10 19.11
CA ARG A 58 4.70 6.95 17.94
C ARG A 58 6.00 7.38 17.24
N GLY A 59 7.07 7.60 18.01
CA GLY A 59 8.41 7.91 17.48
C GLY A 59 8.97 6.78 16.60
N ASP A 60 8.69 5.52 16.97
CA ASP A 60 9.20 4.36 16.24
C ASP A 60 8.52 4.25 14.88
N VAL A 61 7.21 4.49 14.82
CA VAL A 61 6.45 4.53 13.56
C VAL A 61 7.05 5.57 12.63
N ARG A 62 7.24 6.80 13.10
CA ARG A 62 7.79 7.89 12.30
C ARG A 62 9.17 7.54 11.72
N ALA A 63 10.08 7.04 12.55
CA ALA A 63 11.42 6.64 12.12
C ALA A 63 11.37 5.53 11.05
N ALA A 64 10.52 4.52 11.23
CA ALA A 64 10.37 3.45 10.24
C ALA A 64 9.78 3.95 8.91
N LEU A 65 8.83 4.89 8.93
CA LEU A 65 8.29 5.48 7.70
C LEU A 65 9.39 6.22 6.92
N LEU A 66 10.21 7.01 7.61
CA LEU A 66 11.35 7.71 7.00
C LEU A 66 12.36 6.73 6.40
N ALA A 67 12.71 5.67 7.14
CA ALA A 67 13.62 4.62 6.65
C ALA A 67 13.11 3.98 5.35
N LEU A 68 11.83 3.61 5.32
CA LEU A 68 11.23 3.00 4.15
C LEU A 68 11.16 4.00 2.99
N LEU A 69 10.68 5.22 3.22
CA LEU A 69 10.59 6.23 2.16
C LEU A 69 11.95 6.63 1.58
N HIS A 70 13.04 6.45 2.34
CA HIS A 70 14.41 6.61 1.84
C HIS A 70 14.78 5.56 0.78
N GLU A 71 14.25 4.34 0.90
CA GLU A 71 14.49 3.28 -0.08
C GLU A 71 13.71 3.53 -1.38
N GLN A 72 12.43 3.89 -1.26
CA GLN A 72 11.57 4.19 -2.42
C GLN A 72 10.23 4.84 -2.00
N PRO A 73 9.61 5.63 -2.91
CA PRO A 73 8.25 6.13 -2.72
C PRO A 73 7.21 5.02 -2.54
N ARG A 74 6.30 5.17 -1.58
CA ARG A 74 5.27 4.18 -1.25
C ARG A 74 3.98 4.88 -0.80
N ASN A 75 2.82 4.23 -0.97
CA ASN A 75 1.57 4.68 -0.37
C ASN A 75 1.47 4.23 1.11
N GLY A 76 0.53 4.82 1.87
CA GLY A 76 0.37 4.54 3.30
C GLY A 76 0.11 3.07 3.63
N TYR A 77 -0.65 2.36 2.79
CA TYR A 77 -0.91 0.93 2.96
C TYR A 77 0.34 0.08 2.71
N GLN A 78 1.09 0.38 1.64
CA GLN A 78 2.36 -0.26 1.34
C GLN A 78 3.37 -0.06 2.45
N LEU A 79 3.38 1.10 3.10
CA LEU A 79 4.23 1.34 4.28
C LEU A 79 3.83 0.45 5.45
N ILE A 80 2.53 0.29 5.74
CA ILE A 80 2.06 -0.65 6.77
C ILE A 80 2.53 -2.09 6.47
N GLN A 81 2.42 -2.52 5.22
CA GLN A 81 2.85 -3.86 4.80
C GLN A 81 4.36 -4.03 4.90
N ALA A 82 5.13 -3.05 4.42
CA ALA A 82 6.59 -3.09 4.46
C ALA A 82 7.13 -3.13 5.89
N VAL A 83 6.52 -2.41 6.85
CA VAL A 83 6.88 -2.52 8.27
C VAL A 83 6.59 -3.91 8.82
N ALA A 84 5.43 -4.49 8.49
CA ALA A 84 5.08 -5.85 8.89
C ALA A 84 6.04 -6.88 8.30
N GLU A 85 6.39 -6.76 7.03
CA GLU A 85 7.29 -7.67 6.33
C GLU A 85 8.71 -7.60 6.90
N ARG A 86 9.30 -6.40 7.01
CA ARG A 86 10.65 -6.20 7.54
C ARG A 86 10.78 -6.66 9.00
N SER A 87 9.72 -6.53 9.78
CA SER A 87 9.68 -7.02 11.17
C SER A 87 9.41 -8.52 11.31
N GLY A 88 9.18 -9.24 10.20
CA GLY A 88 8.77 -10.65 10.22
C GLY A 88 7.43 -10.85 10.94
N GLY A 89 6.49 -9.93 10.74
CA GLY A 89 5.14 -9.94 11.30
C GLY A 89 5.02 -9.45 12.76
N ARG A 90 6.15 -9.19 13.43
CA ARG A 90 6.17 -8.82 14.86
C ARG A 90 5.66 -7.42 15.13
N TRP A 91 5.78 -6.54 14.15
CA TRP A 91 5.32 -5.17 14.25
C TRP A 91 4.49 -4.80 13.04
N ARG A 92 3.19 -4.60 13.26
CA ARG A 92 2.29 -4.08 12.23
C ARG A 92 1.63 -2.80 12.74
N PRO A 93 2.10 -1.62 12.33
CA PRO A 93 1.49 -0.36 12.74
C PRO A 93 0.07 -0.28 12.17
N SER A 94 -0.86 0.28 12.96
CA SER A 94 -2.24 0.45 12.52
C SER A 94 -2.36 1.64 11.57
N PRO A 95 -3.40 1.67 10.70
CA PRO A 95 -3.74 2.85 9.92
C PRO A 95 -3.81 4.13 10.77
N GLY A 96 -4.42 4.04 11.97
CA GLY A 96 -4.53 5.16 12.90
C GLY A 96 -3.21 5.65 13.51
N SER A 97 -2.12 4.92 13.34
CA SER A 97 -0.77 5.37 13.72
C SER A 97 0.05 5.88 12.53
N VAL A 98 -0.14 5.30 11.35
CA VAL A 98 0.64 5.64 10.15
C VAL A 98 0.15 6.93 9.51
N TYR A 99 -1.16 7.08 9.27
CA TYR A 99 -1.66 8.25 8.55
C TYR A 99 -1.45 9.58 9.30
N PRO A 100 -1.66 9.66 10.63
CA PRO A 100 -1.31 10.86 11.38
C PRO A 100 0.20 11.14 11.40
N ALA A 101 1.05 10.10 11.41
CA ALA A 101 2.50 10.27 11.33
C ALA A 101 2.95 10.81 9.96
N LEU A 102 2.34 10.33 8.87
CA LEU A 102 2.58 10.86 7.52
C LEU A 102 2.15 12.32 7.39
N ALA A 103 0.96 12.67 7.90
CA ALA A 103 0.49 14.05 7.90
C ALA A 103 1.48 14.97 8.65
N GLN A 104 1.96 14.54 9.82
CA GLN A 104 2.95 15.28 10.58
C GLN A 104 4.29 15.42 9.84
N LEU A 105 4.76 14.36 9.16
CA LEU A 105 5.98 14.40 8.35
C LEU A 105 5.85 15.34 7.13
N GLU A 106 4.65 15.42 6.57
CA GLU A 106 4.29 16.32 5.47
C GLU A 106 4.26 17.78 5.95
N GLU A 107 3.64 18.06 7.09
CA GLU A 107 3.63 19.38 7.75
C GLU A 107 5.04 19.89 8.08
N GLU A 108 5.93 18.98 8.49
CA GLU A 108 7.34 19.30 8.76
C GLU A 108 8.21 19.41 7.49
N GLY A 109 7.63 19.16 6.31
CA GLY A 109 8.33 19.24 5.03
C GLY A 109 9.35 18.14 4.78
N LEU A 110 9.35 17.05 5.55
CA LEU A 110 10.25 15.90 5.35
C LEU A 110 9.71 14.90 4.34
N VAL A 111 8.38 14.83 4.19
CA VAL A 111 7.69 13.95 3.24
C VAL A 111 6.85 14.77 2.28
N GLY A 112 6.99 14.51 0.99
CA GLY A 112 6.13 15.01 -0.06
C GLY A 112 5.12 13.97 -0.51
N VAL A 113 4.08 14.42 -1.20
CA VAL A 113 3.03 13.56 -1.77
C VAL A 113 2.92 13.83 -3.26
N THR A 114 2.86 12.76 -4.05
CA THR A 114 2.52 12.79 -5.48
C THR A 114 1.24 12.01 -5.73
N GLY A 115 0.47 12.40 -6.74
CA GLY A 115 -0.79 11.75 -7.12
C GLY A 115 -1.96 12.11 -6.20
N THR A 116 -3.16 11.63 -6.55
CA THR A 116 -4.40 11.90 -5.80
C THR A 116 -5.22 10.61 -5.65
N GLY A 117 -6.07 10.56 -4.62
CA GLY A 117 -6.94 9.40 -4.36
C GLY A 117 -6.15 8.10 -4.21
N THR A 118 -6.45 7.12 -5.06
CA THR A 118 -5.87 5.76 -5.01
C THR A 118 -4.40 5.70 -5.43
N ASP A 119 -3.89 6.66 -6.22
CA ASP A 119 -2.48 6.71 -6.66
C ASP A 119 -1.60 7.59 -5.76
N ARG A 120 -2.12 8.01 -4.60
CA ARG A 120 -1.36 8.85 -3.65
C ARG A 120 -0.11 8.10 -3.15
N ARG A 121 1.08 8.59 -3.54
CA ARG A 121 2.38 8.09 -3.09
C ARG A 121 3.10 9.14 -2.24
N CYS A 122 3.68 8.69 -1.13
CA CYS A 122 4.56 9.50 -0.28
C CYS A 122 6.01 9.28 -0.72
N HIS A 123 6.84 10.32 -0.66
CA HIS A 123 8.27 10.29 -0.95
C HIS A 123 9.02 11.23 0.00
N LEU A 124 10.33 11.03 0.20
CA LEU A 124 11.13 12.01 0.95
C LEU A 124 11.35 13.27 0.11
N THR A 125 11.31 14.42 0.77
CA THR A 125 11.83 15.67 0.20
C THR A 125 13.34 15.72 0.32
N GLU A 126 13.99 16.73 -0.27
CA GLU A 126 15.42 16.97 -0.05
C GLU A 126 15.75 17.14 1.44
N ALA A 127 14.92 17.88 2.19
CA ALA A 127 15.04 18.00 3.64
C ALA A 127 14.85 16.65 4.36
N GLY A 128 13.93 15.81 3.88
CA GLY A 128 13.74 14.44 4.36
C GLY A 128 14.98 13.57 4.17
N HIS A 129 15.61 13.61 2.99
CA HIS A 129 16.85 12.88 2.73
C HIS A 129 18.00 13.36 3.63
N ALA A 130 18.17 14.68 3.78
CA ALA A 130 19.16 15.25 4.68
C ALA A 130 18.90 14.86 6.15
N PHE A 131 17.63 14.85 6.57
CA PHE A 131 17.25 14.43 7.91
C PHE A 131 17.62 12.97 8.19
N VAL A 132 17.33 12.07 7.25
CA VAL A 132 17.66 10.64 7.38
C VAL A 132 19.17 10.45 7.46
N ALA A 133 19.94 11.09 6.58
CA ALA A 133 21.40 11.00 6.59
C ALA A 133 22.01 11.53 7.91
N ALA A 134 21.46 12.60 8.49
CA ALA A 134 21.94 13.17 9.75
C ALA A 134 21.50 12.38 11.00
N HIS A 135 20.52 11.47 10.89
CA HIS A 135 19.91 10.79 12.03
C HIS A 135 19.77 9.27 11.81
N GLU A 136 20.74 8.66 11.14
CA GLU A 136 20.72 7.24 10.77
C GLU A 136 20.41 6.33 11.96
N ASP A 137 21.05 6.56 13.11
CA ASP A 137 20.80 5.79 14.34
C ASP A 137 19.34 5.86 14.80
N ARG A 138 18.74 7.06 14.77
CA ARG A 138 17.34 7.24 15.19
C ARG A 138 16.36 6.62 14.20
N VAL A 139 16.68 6.68 12.91
CA VAL A 139 15.87 6.10 11.84
C VAL A 139 15.92 4.57 11.89
N ASN A 140 17.04 4.01 12.36
CA ASN A 140 17.25 2.57 12.49
C ASN A 140 16.81 1.96 13.83
N GLU A 141 16.64 2.75 14.90
CA GLU A 141 16.22 2.26 16.22
C GLU A 141 14.96 1.37 16.20
N PRO A 142 13.90 1.64 15.42
CA PRO A 142 12.72 0.76 15.36
C PRO A 142 13.06 -0.66 14.91
N TRP A 143 14.00 -0.78 13.98
CA TRP A 143 14.44 -2.08 13.46
C TRP A 143 15.29 -2.81 14.50
N GLN A 144 16.20 -2.09 15.16
CA GLN A 144 16.99 -2.65 16.26
C GLN A 144 16.10 -3.11 17.43
N ALA A 145 15.06 -2.35 17.76
CA ALA A 145 14.10 -2.73 18.78
C ALA A 145 13.33 -4.01 18.42
N VAL A 146 12.95 -4.16 17.14
CA VAL A 146 12.36 -5.41 16.63
C VAL A 146 13.35 -6.56 16.68
N ASP A 147 14.63 -6.33 16.38
CA ASP A 147 15.67 -7.36 16.45
C ASP A 147 15.86 -7.90 17.86
N ARG A 148 15.72 -7.04 18.89
CA ARG A 148 15.74 -7.46 20.30
C ARG A 148 14.53 -8.33 20.69
N LEU A 149 13.46 -8.36 19.89
CA LEU A 149 12.27 -9.20 20.09
C LEU A 149 12.37 -10.55 19.35
N LEU A 150 13.44 -10.77 18.58
CA LEU A 150 13.67 -12.04 17.92
C LEU A 150 14.17 -13.09 18.91
N PRO A 151 13.79 -14.38 18.75
CA PRO A 151 14.50 -15.46 19.41
C PRO A 151 15.98 -15.40 19.07
N ASP A 152 16.86 -15.73 20.01
CA ASP A 152 18.32 -15.65 19.85
C ASP A 152 18.81 -16.31 18.55
N ARG A 153 18.23 -17.46 18.18
CA ARG A 153 18.56 -18.16 16.94
C ARG A 153 18.26 -17.36 15.67
N VAL A 154 17.17 -16.58 15.66
CA VAL A 154 16.84 -15.73 14.50
C VAL A 154 17.78 -14.52 14.43
N THR A 155 18.15 -13.97 15.59
CA THR A 155 19.17 -12.91 15.69
C THR A 155 20.54 -13.38 15.21
N GLU A 156 20.93 -14.60 15.54
CA GLU A 156 22.17 -15.22 15.05
C GLU A 156 22.19 -15.34 13.52
N VAL A 157 21.10 -15.82 12.92
CA VAL A 157 20.96 -15.91 11.46
C VAL A 157 21.05 -14.53 10.81
N ARG A 158 20.39 -13.51 11.37
CA ARG A 158 20.47 -12.13 10.86
C ARG A 158 21.88 -11.56 10.94
N ARG A 159 22.56 -11.72 12.07
CA ARG A 159 23.96 -11.31 12.21
C ARG A 159 24.87 -11.99 11.17
N ALA A 160 24.63 -13.26 10.89
CA ALA A 160 25.37 -13.98 9.85
C ALA A 160 25.08 -13.42 8.44
N LEU A 161 23.82 -13.05 8.16
CA LEU A 161 23.44 -12.38 6.92
C LEU A 161 24.12 -11.01 6.76
N ASP A 162 24.17 -10.20 7.82
CA ASP A 162 24.85 -8.90 7.79
C ASP A 162 26.35 -9.04 7.50
N GLY A 163 27.00 -10.01 8.16
CA GLY A 163 28.40 -10.34 7.89
C GLY A 163 28.63 -10.83 6.46
N LEU A 164 27.71 -11.65 5.92
CA LEU A 164 27.77 -12.10 4.53
C LEU A 164 27.59 -10.92 3.55
N ALA A 165 26.63 -10.03 3.80
CA ALA A 165 26.41 -8.84 2.97
C ALA A 165 27.65 -7.95 2.94
N SER A 166 28.27 -7.70 4.10
CA SER A 166 29.53 -6.94 4.18
C SER A 166 30.65 -7.61 3.38
N ALA A 167 30.79 -8.94 3.46
CA ALA A 167 31.80 -9.67 2.70
C ALA A 167 31.54 -9.59 1.18
N VAL A 168 30.29 -9.67 0.76
CA VAL A 168 29.90 -9.50 -0.65
C VAL A 168 30.25 -8.09 -1.12
N THR A 169 29.91 -7.04 -0.37
CA THR A 169 30.29 -5.66 -0.70
C THR A 169 31.81 -5.50 -0.83
N GLN A 170 32.60 -6.12 0.04
CA GLN A 170 34.05 -6.06 -0.04
C GLN A 170 34.59 -6.75 -1.31
N VAL A 171 34.08 -7.95 -1.62
CA VAL A 171 34.50 -8.72 -2.78
C VAL A 171 34.09 -8.03 -4.08
N THR A 172 32.91 -7.41 -4.15
CA THR A 172 32.49 -6.66 -5.35
C THR A 172 33.25 -5.35 -5.51
N ALA A 173 33.64 -4.69 -4.42
CA ALA A 173 34.40 -3.44 -4.48
C ALA A 173 35.88 -3.62 -4.83
N THR A 174 36.51 -4.75 -4.43
CA THR A 174 37.98 -4.91 -4.49
C THR A 174 38.46 -6.20 -5.13
N GLY A 175 37.56 -7.14 -5.43
CA GLY A 175 37.91 -8.47 -5.94
C GLY A 175 38.30 -8.48 -7.42
N ASN A 176 39.17 -9.42 -7.77
CA ASN A 176 39.48 -9.75 -9.17
C ASN A 176 38.43 -10.70 -9.79
N ASP A 177 38.49 -10.91 -11.11
CA ASP A 177 37.52 -11.74 -11.84
C ASP A 177 37.39 -13.19 -11.29
N GLU A 178 38.50 -13.78 -10.84
CA GLU A 178 38.50 -15.11 -10.25
C GLU A 178 37.77 -15.12 -8.88
N GLN A 179 38.04 -14.12 -8.05
CA GLN A 179 37.39 -13.93 -6.75
C GLN A 179 35.89 -13.67 -6.90
N LEU A 180 35.50 -12.83 -7.86
CA LEU A 180 34.08 -12.57 -8.19
C LEU A 180 33.37 -13.84 -8.65
N THR A 181 33.99 -14.60 -9.56
CA THR A 181 33.45 -15.88 -10.04
C THR A 181 33.29 -16.89 -8.90
N ARG A 182 34.28 -16.99 -8.01
CA ARG A 182 34.23 -17.89 -6.85
C ARG A 182 33.16 -17.48 -5.85
N ALA A 183 33.04 -16.18 -5.55
CA ALA A 183 32.02 -15.66 -4.66
C ALA A 183 30.60 -15.96 -5.18
N GLY A 184 30.35 -15.79 -6.48
CA GLY A 184 29.08 -16.16 -7.10
C GLY A 184 28.70 -17.62 -6.87
N ARG A 185 29.65 -18.55 -7.05
CA ARG A 185 29.41 -19.99 -6.80
C ARG A 185 29.07 -20.29 -5.34
N VAL A 186 29.73 -19.61 -4.39
CA VAL A 186 29.47 -19.78 -2.96
C VAL A 186 28.07 -19.29 -2.60
N LEU A 187 27.67 -18.12 -3.11
CA LEU A 187 26.33 -17.57 -2.89
C LEU A 187 25.24 -18.47 -3.47
N ASP A 188 25.44 -19.03 -4.66
CA ASP A 188 24.50 -19.97 -5.26
C ASP A 188 24.40 -21.30 -4.52
N ALA A 189 25.50 -21.79 -3.95
CA ALA A 189 25.48 -22.96 -3.06
C ALA A 189 24.69 -22.65 -1.77
N ALA A 190 25.01 -21.55 -1.09
CA ALA A 190 24.34 -21.12 0.13
C ALA A 190 22.82 -20.93 -0.09
N ARG A 191 22.41 -20.29 -1.19
CA ARG A 191 21.00 -20.13 -1.56
C ARG A 191 20.29 -21.48 -1.70
N ARG A 192 20.91 -22.44 -2.40
CA ARG A 192 20.34 -23.78 -2.58
C ARG A 192 20.23 -24.54 -1.26
N ASP A 193 21.23 -24.43 -0.40
CA ASP A 193 21.22 -25.11 0.90
C ASP A 193 20.14 -24.54 1.82
N LEU A 194 19.93 -23.22 1.82
CA LEU A 194 18.83 -22.58 2.56
C LEU A 194 17.45 -23.06 2.08
N TYR A 195 17.25 -23.19 0.76
CA TYR A 195 16.01 -23.74 0.23
C TYR A 195 15.81 -25.21 0.56
N ARG A 196 16.89 -26.01 0.64
CA ARG A 196 16.81 -27.41 1.05
C ARG A 196 16.31 -27.56 2.49
N ILE A 197 16.78 -26.71 3.41
CA ILE A 197 16.30 -26.69 4.80
C ILE A 197 14.79 -26.50 4.85
N LEU A 198 14.25 -25.56 4.06
CA LEU A 198 12.81 -25.30 4.00
C LEU A 198 12.01 -26.45 3.36
N ALA A 199 12.62 -27.19 2.44
CA ALA A 199 11.99 -28.33 1.76
C ALA A 199 12.02 -29.62 2.60
N ASP A 200 13.03 -29.80 3.45
CA ASP A 200 13.17 -30.98 4.32
C ASP A 200 12.14 -30.97 5.48
N ASP A 201 11.63 -29.79 5.87
CA ASP A 201 10.57 -29.62 6.89
C ASP A 201 9.15 -29.99 6.40
N ASP A 202 8.95 -30.18 5.09
CA ASP A 202 7.65 -30.52 4.46
C ASP A 202 7.39 -32.03 4.32
N THR A 203 8.19 -32.89 4.96
CA THR A 203 7.89 -34.33 5.01
C THR A 203 7.00 -34.63 6.23
N PRO A 204 5.66 -34.73 6.10
CA PRO A 204 4.86 -35.30 7.18
C PRO A 204 5.39 -36.71 7.41
N ALA A 205 5.83 -36.96 8.66
CA ALA A 205 6.20 -38.29 9.12
C ALA A 205 4.99 -39.22 8.93
N GLY A 206 4.98 -39.92 7.80
CA GLY A 206 4.10 -41.06 7.59
C GLY A 206 4.68 -42.24 8.31
N SER A 207 4.08 -42.62 9.45
CA SER A 207 3.82 -44.00 9.88
C SER A 207 3.03 -43.98 11.18
#